data_AF-A0A7J4I073-F1
#
_entry.id   AF-A0A7J4I073-F1
#
_cell.length_a   1.000
_cell.length_b   1.000
_cell.length_c   1.000
_cell.angle_alpha   90.00
_cell.angle_beta   90.00
_cell.angle_gamma   90.00
#
_symmetry.space_group_name_H-M   'P 1'
#
loop_
_entity.id
_entity.type
_entity.pdbx_description
1 polymer ?
#
loop_
_entity_poly.entity_id
_entity_poly.type
_entity_poly.pdbx_seq_one_letter_code
_entity_poly.pdbx_strand_id
1 'polypeptide(L)'
;MATLLDIGLASQFQMVFSFFFVVAVVYGVLALTKFFGDNKPLYALIAILLGILVLLIPDVSSLINIMTPWFVFLFIFLVFLLITYKIFGATEMDIASALKDRAVVWVILIIAVIIVIGSFASVFGQRLLERGSGSDLRADAGDGRTIIDARTGRVIREVPGAGGRGLARDSVAGGSYGQNLLSTLLHPKVLGFGLMGLIALFTIAILAMEAKL
;
A
#
# COMPACT_ATOMS: atom_id res chain seq x y z
N MET A 1 13.78 0.13 -6.01
CA MET A 1 14.70 -1.03 -5.95
C MET A 1 14.44 -1.82 -7.21
N ALA A 2 15.45 -2.16 -8.01
CA ALA A 2 15.24 -2.91 -9.25
C ALA A 2 14.61 -4.26 -8.91
N THR A 3 13.30 -4.37 -9.13
CA THR A 3 12.56 -5.62 -9.00
C THR A 3 13.00 -6.54 -10.14
N LEU A 4 13.02 -7.86 -9.94
CA LEU A 4 13.35 -8.84 -11.00
C LEU A 4 12.45 -8.72 -12.26
N LEU A 5 11.36 -7.96 -12.17
CA LEU A 5 10.43 -7.59 -13.25
C LEU A 5 10.87 -6.35 -14.07
N ASP A 6 11.93 -5.64 -13.69
CA ASP A 6 12.44 -4.45 -14.40
C ASP A 6 13.37 -4.83 -15.57
N ILE A 7 13.62 -6.14 -15.75
CA ILE A 7 14.41 -6.70 -16.85
C ILE A 7 13.51 -6.80 -18.10
N GLY A 8 13.34 -5.67 -18.81
CA GLY A 8 12.92 -5.53 -20.21
C GLY A 8 11.57 -6.10 -20.64
N LEU A 9 11.39 -7.42 -20.55
CA LEU A 9 10.15 -8.13 -20.91
C LEU A 9 9.05 -7.89 -19.88
N ALA A 10 9.38 -7.98 -18.59
CA ALA A 10 8.38 -7.89 -17.53
C ALA A 10 7.81 -6.46 -17.35
N SER A 11 8.52 -5.43 -17.81
CA SER A 11 8.01 -4.05 -17.92
C SER A 11 6.79 -3.97 -18.84
N GLN A 12 6.82 -4.65 -20.00
CA GLN A 12 5.67 -4.70 -20.91
C GLN A 12 4.52 -5.56 -20.38
N PHE A 13 4.85 -6.64 -19.66
CA PHE A 13 3.84 -7.46 -18.99
C PHE A 13 3.15 -6.71 -17.84
N GLN A 14 3.80 -5.74 -17.19
CA GLN A 14 3.18 -4.97 -16.11
C GLN A 14 1.97 -4.18 -16.60
N MET A 15 2.09 -3.51 -17.76
CA MET A 15 0.97 -2.76 -18.35
C MET A 15 -0.21 -3.68 -18.68
N VAL A 16 0.08 -4.82 -19.32
CA VAL A 16 -0.92 -5.82 -19.71
C VAL A 16 -1.57 -6.44 -18.47
N PHE A 17 -0.78 -6.78 -17.46
CA PHE A 17 -1.28 -7.38 -16.23
C PHE A 17 -2.16 -6.40 -15.44
N SER A 18 -1.73 -5.15 -15.27
CA SER A 18 -2.54 -4.11 -14.63
C SER A 18 -3.87 -3.92 -15.36
N PHE A 19 -3.88 -3.97 -16.69
CA PHE A 19 -5.11 -3.96 -17.47
C PHE A 19 -6.04 -5.14 -17.14
N PHE A 20 -5.55 -6.37 -17.24
CA PHE A 20 -6.37 -7.55 -16.93
C PHE A 20 -6.81 -7.60 -15.47
N PHE A 21 -5.96 -7.13 -14.55
CA PHE A 21 -6.28 -7.06 -13.14
C PHE A 21 -7.45 -6.10 -12.88
N VAL A 22 -7.44 -4.90 -13.46
CA VAL A 22 -8.55 -3.96 -13.33
C VAL A 22 -9.83 -4.53 -13.93
N VAL A 23 -9.74 -5.08 -15.14
CA VAL A 23 -10.89 -5.69 -15.80
C VAL A 23 -11.47 -6.82 -14.94
N ALA A 24 -10.63 -7.66 -14.34
CA ALA A 24 -11.06 -8.73 -13.44
C ALA A 24 -11.72 -8.21 -12.16
N VAL A 25 -11.17 -7.16 -11.53
CA VAL A 25 -11.76 -6.52 -10.34
C VAL A 25 -13.11 -5.90 -10.68
N VAL A 26 -13.18 -5.11 -11.75
CA VAL A 26 -14.43 -4.46 -12.18
C VAL A 26 -15.48 -5.51 -12.55
N TYR A 27 -15.09 -6.53 -13.32
CA TYR A 27 -15.97 -7.66 -13.64
C TYR A 27 -16.49 -8.35 -12.39
N GLY A 28 -15.61 -8.63 -11.42
CA GLY A 28 -15.99 -9.26 -10.15
C GLY A 28 -17.01 -8.42 -9.37
N VAL A 29 -16.80 -7.10 -9.28
CA VAL A 29 -17.76 -6.19 -8.64
C VAL A 29 -19.10 -6.18 -9.37
N LEU A 30 -19.11 -6.14 -10.71
CA LEU A 30 -20.35 -6.19 -11.50
C LEU A 30 -21.07 -7.53 -11.35
N ALA A 31 -20.34 -8.63 -11.31
CA ALA A 31 -20.88 -9.98 -11.13
C ALA A 31 -21.49 -10.19 -9.74
N LEU A 32 -20.91 -9.59 -8.70
CA LEU A 32 -21.44 -9.64 -7.33
C LEU A 32 -22.70 -8.79 -7.17
N THR A 33 -22.75 -7.63 -7.81
CA THR A 33 -23.86 -6.67 -7.67
C THR A 33 -25.03 -6.96 -8.61
N LYS A 34 -24.81 -7.74 -9.68
CA LYS A 34 -25.82 -8.14 -10.67
C LYS A 34 -26.64 -6.99 -11.26
N PHE A 35 -26.08 -5.79 -11.36
CA PHE A 35 -26.79 -4.57 -11.81
C PHE A 35 -27.52 -4.72 -13.14
N PHE A 36 -27.02 -5.58 -14.05
CA PHE A 36 -27.60 -5.79 -15.39
C PHE A 36 -28.18 -7.21 -15.61
N GLY A 37 -28.64 -7.88 -14.55
CA GLY A 37 -29.30 -9.18 -14.64
C GLY A 37 -28.37 -10.38 -14.42
N ASP A 38 -28.38 -11.39 -15.29
CA ASP A 38 -27.44 -12.53 -15.26
C ASP A 38 -26.66 -12.65 -16.60
N ASN A 39 -26.46 -11.52 -17.28
CA ASN A 39 -25.82 -11.46 -18.59
C ASN A 39 -24.29 -11.38 -18.48
N LYS A 40 -23.64 -12.55 -18.30
CA LYS A 40 -22.17 -12.65 -18.18
C LYS A 40 -21.37 -11.92 -19.27
N PRO A 41 -21.73 -12.01 -20.58
CA PRO A 41 -21.00 -11.30 -21.63
C PRO A 41 -21.07 -9.78 -21.50
N LEU A 42 -22.20 -9.26 -21.03
CA LEU A 42 -22.42 -7.83 -20.84
C LEU A 42 -21.54 -7.27 -19.71
N TYR A 43 -21.35 -8.05 -18.63
CA TYR A 43 -20.39 -7.67 -17.57
C TYR A 43 -18.96 -7.61 -18.08
N ALA A 44 -18.53 -8.55 -18.92
CA ALA A 44 -17.20 -8.53 -19.50
C ALA A 44 -16.98 -7.30 -20.40
N LEU A 45 -17.96 -6.97 -21.24
CA LEU A 45 -17.90 -5.79 -22.11
C LEU A 45 -17.78 -4.49 -21.30
N ILE A 46 -18.66 -4.33 -20.29
CA ILE A 46 -18.65 -3.14 -19.44
C ILE A 46 -17.36 -3.08 -18.61
N ALA A 47 -16.87 -4.21 -18.11
CA ALA A 47 -15.63 -4.25 -17.34
C ALA A 47 -14.41 -3.87 -18.19
N ILE A 48 -14.37 -4.23 -19.47
CA ILE A 48 -13.32 -3.79 -20.40
C ILE A 48 -13.41 -2.27 -20.59
N LEU A 49 -14.60 -1.73 -20.89
CA LEU A 49 -14.79 -0.30 -21.11
C LEU A 49 -14.43 0.53 -19.87
N LEU A 50 -14.95 0.13 -18.70
CA LEU A 50 -14.63 0.78 -17.43
C LEU A 50 -13.17 0.58 -17.03
N GLY A 51 -12.59 -0.58 -17.30
CA GLY A 51 -11.20 -0.86 -16.98
C GLY A 51 -10.25 0.07 -17.73
N ILE A 52 -10.52 0.34 -19.01
CA ILE A 52 -9.78 1.35 -19.79
C ILE A 52 -9.94 2.73 -19.15
N LEU A 53 -11.17 3.14 -18.83
CA LEU A 53 -11.45 4.45 -18.23
C LEU A 53 -10.74 4.62 -16.88
N VAL A 54 -10.75 3.58 -16.04
CA VAL A 54 -10.10 3.57 -14.72
C VAL A 54 -8.58 3.68 -14.87
N LEU A 55 -7.99 3.03 -15.86
CA LEU A 55 -6.54 3.10 -16.11
C LEU A 55 -6.08 4.45 -16.67
N LEU A 56 -6.96 5.21 -17.31
CA LEU A 56 -6.65 6.57 -17.77
C LEU A 56 -6.44 7.53 -16.58
N ILE A 57 -6.95 7.21 -15.39
CA ILE A 57 -6.77 8.05 -14.20
C ILE A 57 -5.38 7.78 -13.62
N PRO A 58 -4.46 8.77 -13.61
CA PRO A 58 -3.05 8.56 -13.22
C PRO A 58 -2.89 8.05 -11.79
N ASP A 59 -3.74 8.51 -10.88
CA ASP A 59 -3.68 8.15 -9.47
C ASP A 59 -4.13 6.70 -9.26
N VAL A 60 -5.18 6.28 -9.96
CA VAL A 60 -5.71 4.92 -9.87
C VAL A 60 -4.76 3.94 -10.55
N SER A 61 -4.22 4.28 -11.72
CA SER A 61 -3.23 3.42 -12.40
C SER A 61 -1.94 3.27 -11.59
N SER A 62 -1.47 4.33 -10.92
CA SER A 62 -0.34 4.23 -9.98
C SER A 62 -0.64 3.27 -8.82
N LEU A 63 -1.85 3.34 -8.27
CA LEU A 63 -2.30 2.46 -7.18
C LEU A 63 -2.37 0.99 -7.62
N ILE A 64 -2.94 0.74 -8.80
CA ILE A 64 -3.01 -0.59 -9.42
C ILE A 64 -1.61 -1.15 -9.64
N ASN A 65 -0.70 -0.36 -10.22
CA ASN A 65 0.67 -0.78 -10.48
C ASN A 65 1.44 -1.16 -9.22
N ILE A 66 1.11 -0.56 -8.08
CA ILE A 66 1.71 -0.91 -6.79
C ILE A 66 1.07 -2.18 -6.21
N MET A 67 -0.25 -2.35 -6.27
CA MET A 67 -0.90 -3.56 -5.71
C MET A 67 -0.69 -4.82 -6.56
N THR A 68 -0.57 -4.65 -7.88
CA THR A 68 -0.51 -5.73 -8.87
C THR A 68 0.57 -6.76 -8.52
N PRO A 69 1.84 -6.38 -8.30
CA PRO A 69 2.89 -7.34 -7.98
C PRO A 69 2.58 -8.14 -6.72
N TRP A 70 2.04 -7.50 -5.67
CA TRP A 70 1.68 -8.17 -4.42
C TRP A 70 0.56 -9.20 -4.60
N PHE A 71 -0.45 -8.88 -5.41
CA PHE A 71 -1.49 -9.85 -5.78
C PHE A 71 -0.95 -10.99 -6.65
N VAL A 72 -0.01 -10.72 -7.56
CA VAL A 72 0.68 -11.76 -8.34
C VAL A 72 1.45 -12.69 -7.40
N PHE A 73 2.22 -12.15 -6.46
CA PHE A 73 2.94 -12.96 -5.47
C PHE A 73 1.99 -13.79 -4.61
N LEU A 74 0.88 -13.20 -4.14
CA LEU A 74 -0.15 -13.93 -3.40
C LEU A 74 -0.76 -15.06 -4.24
N PHE A 75 -1.06 -14.80 -5.51
CA PHE A 75 -1.62 -15.81 -6.41
C PHE A 75 -0.63 -16.94 -6.67
N ILE A 76 0.64 -16.62 -6.96
CA ILE A 76 1.71 -17.60 -7.12
C ILE A 76 1.87 -18.44 -5.85
N PHE A 77 1.89 -17.79 -4.68
CA PHE A 77 1.96 -18.47 -3.40
C PHE A 77 0.77 -19.41 -3.17
N LEU A 78 -0.45 -18.96 -3.51
CA LEU A 78 -1.67 -19.77 -3.40
C LEU A 78 -1.62 -20.97 -4.34
N VAL A 79 -1.18 -20.78 -5.58
CA VAL A 79 -0.98 -21.88 -6.54
C VAL A 79 0.06 -22.88 -6.02
N PHE A 80 1.19 -22.41 -5.47
CA PHE A 80 2.16 -23.31 -4.86
C PHE A 80 1.57 -24.09 -3.68
N LEU A 81 0.80 -23.44 -2.81
CA LEU A 81 0.10 -24.11 -1.71
C LEU A 81 -0.84 -25.19 -2.24
N LEU A 82 -1.61 -24.90 -3.30
CA LEU A 82 -2.48 -25.89 -3.94
C LEU A 82 -1.70 -27.06 -4.52
N ILE A 83 -0.59 -26.80 -5.22
CA ILE A 83 0.26 -27.87 -5.77
C ILE A 83 0.83 -28.73 -4.65
N THR A 84 1.36 -28.12 -3.60
CA THR A 84 1.84 -28.83 -2.41
C THR A 84 0.75 -29.69 -1.80
N TYR A 85 -0.47 -29.16 -1.65
CA TYR A 85 -1.60 -29.92 -1.13
C TYR A 85 -1.98 -31.10 -2.05
N LYS A 86 -1.95 -30.92 -3.38
CA LYS A 86 -2.15 -32.03 -4.35
C LYS A 86 -1.04 -33.08 -4.27
N ILE A 87 0.22 -32.69 -4.05
CA ILE A 87 1.35 -33.63 -3.88
C ILE A 87 1.14 -34.52 -2.65
N PHE A 88 0.52 -34.00 -1.58
CA PHE A 88 0.14 -34.78 -0.41
C PHE A 88 -1.09 -35.68 -0.62
N GLY A 89 -1.57 -35.82 -1.86
CA GLY A 89 -2.67 -36.71 -2.22
C GLY A 89 -4.06 -36.11 -2.05
N ALA A 90 -4.17 -34.79 -1.80
CA ALA A 90 -5.46 -34.13 -1.71
C ALA A 90 -6.17 -34.09 -3.07
N THR A 91 -7.46 -34.37 -3.06
CA THR A 91 -8.29 -34.32 -4.26
C THR A 91 -8.76 -32.90 -4.55
N GLU A 92 -9.27 -32.68 -5.76
CA GLU A 92 -9.85 -31.39 -6.14
C GLU A 92 -11.09 -31.04 -5.30
N MET A 93 -11.79 -32.05 -4.77
CA MET A 93 -12.88 -31.87 -3.83
C MET A 93 -12.41 -31.33 -2.48
N ASP A 94 -11.26 -31.80 -1.99
CA ASP A 94 -10.67 -31.35 -0.72
C ASP A 94 -10.14 -29.91 -0.84
N ILE A 95 -9.64 -29.53 -2.01
CA ILE A 95 -9.27 -28.14 -2.31
C ILE A 95 -10.51 -27.24 -2.34
N ALA A 96 -11.57 -27.69 -3.01
CA ALA A 96 -12.80 -26.93 -3.11
C ALA A 96 -13.50 -26.75 -1.75
N SER A 97 -13.37 -27.72 -0.83
CA SER A 97 -13.88 -27.60 0.53
C SER A 97 -13.01 -26.66 1.38
N ALA A 98 -11.68 -26.73 1.27
CA ALA A 98 -10.77 -25.82 1.97
C ALA A 98 -10.97 -24.35 1.56
N LEU A 99 -11.26 -24.07 0.28
CA LEU A 99 -11.58 -22.72 -0.20
C LEU A 99 -12.94 -22.19 0.28
N LYS A 100 -13.80 -23.06 0.83
CA LYS A 100 -15.06 -22.67 1.48
C LYS A 100 -14.90 -22.48 2.99
N ASP A 101 -13.75 -22.87 3.55
CA ASP A 101 -13.48 -22.65 4.97
C ASP A 101 -13.42 -21.14 5.24
N ARG A 102 -14.25 -20.72 6.19
CA ARG A 102 -14.32 -19.33 6.65
C ARG A 102 -12.95 -18.81 7.07
N ALA A 103 -12.14 -19.61 7.77
CA ALA A 103 -10.82 -19.18 8.23
C ALA A 103 -9.89 -18.85 7.06
N VAL A 104 -9.85 -19.71 6.04
CA VAL A 104 -9.02 -19.53 4.85
C VAL A 104 -9.45 -18.29 4.07
N VAL A 105 -10.76 -18.12 3.85
CA VAL A 105 -11.30 -16.94 3.17
C VAL A 105 -10.97 -15.66 3.94
N TRP A 106 -11.10 -15.67 5.27
CA TRP A 106 -10.78 -14.51 6.10
C TRP A 106 -9.29 -14.14 6.06
N VAL A 107 -8.39 -15.12 6.10
CA VAL A 107 -6.94 -14.86 5.99
C VAL A 107 -6.61 -14.23 4.64
N ILE A 108 -7.12 -14.80 3.55
CA ILE A 108 -6.92 -14.24 2.20
C ILE A 108 -7.48 -12.81 2.11
N LEU A 109 -8.66 -12.58 2.67
CA LEU A 109 -9.30 -11.27 2.68
C LEU A 109 -8.52 -10.24 3.51
N ILE A 110 -8.02 -10.60 4.69
CA ILE A 110 -7.17 -9.72 5.52
C ILE A 110 -5.91 -9.33 4.75
N ILE A 111 -5.23 -10.29 4.12
CA ILE A 111 -4.02 -10.01 3.33
C ILE A 111 -4.34 -9.10 2.15
N ALA A 112 -5.43 -9.36 1.43
CA ALA A 112 -5.89 -8.51 0.33
C ALA A 112 -6.18 -7.07 0.79
N VAL A 113 -6.85 -6.91 1.94
CA VAL A 113 -7.14 -5.59 2.53
C VAL A 113 -5.84 -4.88 2.92
N ILE A 114 -4.88 -5.57 3.51
CA ILE A 114 -3.56 -4.99 3.85
C ILE A 114 -2.84 -4.51 2.59
N ILE A 115 -2.86 -5.29 1.51
CA ILE A 115 -2.26 -4.89 0.23
C ILE A 115 -2.91 -3.62 -0.30
N VAL A 116 -4.25 -3.55 -0.28
CA VAL A 116 -5.00 -2.37 -0.72
C VAL A 116 -4.63 -1.16 0.14
N ILE A 117 -4.71 -1.26 1.47
CA ILE A 117 -4.37 -0.17 2.38
C ILE A 117 -2.91 0.27 2.19
N GLY A 118 -1.97 -0.67 2.07
CA GLY A 118 -0.56 -0.38 1.83
C GLY A 118 -0.34 0.38 0.52
N SER A 119 -1.05 -0.03 -0.54
CA SER A 119 -0.99 0.62 -1.85
C SER A 119 -1.60 2.03 -1.80
N PHE A 120 -2.76 2.20 -1.17
CA PHE A 120 -3.34 3.53 -0.92
C PHE A 120 -2.40 4.43 -0.12
N ALA A 121 -1.80 3.92 0.96
CA ALA A 121 -0.88 4.68 1.79
C ALA A 121 0.37 5.11 1.03
N SER A 122 0.89 4.29 0.12
CA SER A 122 2.03 4.67 -0.73
C SER A 122 1.69 5.79 -1.73
N VAL A 123 0.54 5.72 -2.39
CA VAL A 123 0.14 6.71 -3.42
C VAL A 123 -0.31 8.02 -2.78
N PHE A 124 -1.20 7.94 -1.79
CA PHE A 124 -1.81 9.13 -1.20
C PHE A 124 -1.00 9.66 -0.01
N GLY A 125 -0.30 8.81 0.74
CA GLY A 125 0.52 9.24 1.88
C GLY A 125 1.65 10.17 1.48
N GLN A 126 2.31 9.90 0.34
CA GLN A 126 3.32 10.80 -0.20
C GLN A 126 2.73 12.17 -0.56
N ARG A 127 1.58 12.20 -1.24
CA ARG A 127 0.92 13.45 -1.65
C ARG A 127 0.43 14.29 -0.47
N LEU A 128 -0.03 13.64 0.60
CA LEU A 128 -0.45 14.31 1.83
C LEU A 128 0.76 14.92 2.56
N LEU A 129 1.90 14.26 2.57
CA LEU A 129 3.14 14.79 3.12
C LEU A 129 3.70 15.95 2.29
N GLU A 130 3.73 15.83 0.96
CA GLU A 130 4.20 16.91 0.08
C GLU A 130 3.36 18.18 0.22
N ARG A 131 2.03 18.04 0.36
CA ARG A 131 1.14 19.18 0.64
C ARG A 131 1.27 19.72 2.07
N GLY A 132 1.59 18.88 3.04
CA GLY A 132 1.76 19.26 4.45
C GLY A 132 3.14 19.81 4.81
N SER A 133 4.16 19.54 3.98
CA SER A 133 5.58 19.85 4.22
C SER A 133 5.94 21.35 4.16
N GLY A 134 5.04 22.23 3.73
CA GLY A 134 5.34 23.66 3.67
C GLY A 134 6.56 23.97 2.78
N SER A 135 6.70 23.25 1.67
CA SER A 135 7.79 23.37 0.68
C SER A 135 7.82 24.70 -0.09
N ASP A 136 7.12 25.72 0.41
CA ASP A 136 7.20 27.10 -0.07
C ASP A 136 8.39 27.87 0.52
N LEU A 137 9.19 27.25 1.41
CA LEU A 137 10.44 27.85 1.89
C LEU A 137 11.61 27.35 1.06
N ARG A 138 11.83 28.03 -0.06
CA ARG A 138 13.04 27.87 -0.87
C ARG A 138 14.19 28.54 -0.11
N ALA A 139 15.07 27.74 0.50
CA ALA A 139 16.35 28.24 0.96
C ALA A 139 17.14 28.68 -0.27
N ASP A 140 17.34 29.99 -0.40
CA ASP A 140 18.09 30.55 -1.51
C ASP A 140 19.52 30.00 -1.47
N ALA A 141 19.94 29.38 -2.58
CA ALA A 141 21.22 28.68 -2.71
C ALA A 141 22.43 29.64 -2.74
N GLY A 142 22.21 30.95 -2.52
CA GLY A 142 23.23 31.98 -2.58
C GLY A 142 23.86 32.38 -1.24
N ASP A 143 23.13 32.37 -0.12
CA ASP A 143 23.70 32.93 1.14
C ASP A 143 23.17 32.30 2.45
N GLY A 144 22.23 31.33 2.40
CA GLY A 144 21.78 30.59 3.60
C GLY A 144 21.22 31.44 4.76
N ARG A 145 21.03 32.75 4.56
CA ARG A 145 20.72 33.75 5.60
C ARG A 145 19.33 34.36 5.47
N THR A 146 18.66 34.13 4.35
CA THR A 146 17.35 34.71 4.04
C THR A 146 16.35 33.60 3.73
N ILE A 147 15.32 33.52 4.57
CA ILE A 147 14.12 32.72 4.26
C ILE A 147 13.18 33.66 3.49
N ILE A 148 12.96 33.36 2.22
CA ILE A 148 12.06 34.11 1.33
C ILE A 148 10.75 33.33 1.21
N ASP A 149 9.63 34.00 1.47
CA ASP A 149 8.29 33.45 1.20
C ASP A 149 8.10 33.31 -0.32
N ALA A 150 7.92 32.07 -0.81
CA ALA A 150 7.74 31.82 -2.24
C ALA A 150 6.45 32.41 -2.83
N ARG A 151 5.43 32.72 -2.00
CA ARG A 151 4.17 33.32 -2.49
C ARG A 151 4.22 34.83 -2.58
N THR A 152 4.90 35.48 -1.64
CA THR A 152 4.86 36.95 -1.52
C THR A 152 6.18 37.60 -1.92
N GLY A 153 7.24 36.81 -2.12
CA GLY A 153 8.59 37.29 -2.39
C GLY A 153 9.18 38.11 -1.24
N ARG A 154 8.56 38.10 -0.05
CA ARG A 154 9.02 38.85 1.11
C ARG A 154 10.00 38.04 1.94
N VAL A 155 11.04 38.72 2.40
CA VAL A 155 12.01 38.17 3.36
C VAL A 155 11.33 38.10 4.73
N ILE A 156 11.16 36.89 5.27
CA ILE A 156 10.40 36.67 6.52
C ILE A 156 11.32 36.75 7.74
N ARG A 157 12.62 36.47 7.56
CA ARG A 157 13.64 36.60 8.61
C ARG A 157 15.04 36.67 8.01
N GLU A 158 15.80 37.68 8.42
CA GLU A 158 17.26 37.60 8.50
C GLU A 158 17.59 36.92 9.83
N VAL A 159 18.32 35.81 9.81
CA VAL A 159 18.83 35.20 11.06
C VAL A 159 20.28 35.66 11.23
N PRO A 160 20.57 36.62 12.13
CA PRO A 160 21.95 37.05 12.35
C PRO A 160 22.73 35.90 13.01
N GLY A 161 23.78 35.42 12.34
CA GLY A 161 24.78 34.52 12.94
C GLY A 161 24.51 33.01 12.87
N ALA A 162 23.48 32.53 12.17
CA ALA A 162 23.29 31.09 11.97
C ALA A 162 24.13 30.61 10.78
N GLY A 163 25.33 30.07 11.04
CA GLY A 163 26.05 29.23 10.08
C GLY A 163 25.09 28.15 9.55
N GLY A 164 24.92 28.10 8.22
CA GLY A 164 23.87 27.40 7.46
C GLY A 164 23.81 25.87 7.58
N ARG A 165 23.86 25.33 8.79
CA ARG A 165 23.74 23.89 9.09
C ARG A 165 22.44 23.52 9.82
N GLY A 166 21.60 24.49 10.17
CA GLY A 166 20.43 24.27 11.04
C GLY A 166 19.10 24.01 10.35
N LEU A 167 18.88 24.50 9.12
CA LEU A 167 17.53 24.46 8.51
C LEU A 167 17.29 23.27 7.57
N ALA A 168 18.35 22.59 7.11
CA ALA A 168 18.25 21.42 6.24
C ALA A 168 18.26 20.08 7.00
N ARG A 169 18.56 20.09 8.31
CA ARG A 169 18.67 18.86 9.12
C ARG A 169 17.36 18.43 9.78
N ASP A 170 16.39 19.32 9.87
CA ASP A 170 15.12 19.06 10.55
C ASP A 170 13.95 18.83 9.57
N SER A 171 14.21 18.82 8.26
CA SER A 171 13.21 18.42 7.28
C SER A 171 13.04 16.90 7.32
N VAL A 172 12.06 16.46 8.11
CA VAL A 172 11.51 15.09 8.09
C VAL A 172 11.00 14.69 6.68
N ALA A 173 10.95 15.65 5.76
CA ALA A 173 10.50 15.55 4.37
C ALA A 173 11.47 14.87 3.39
N GLY A 174 12.70 14.52 3.79
CA GLY A 174 13.67 13.90 2.87
C GLY A 174 13.50 12.40 2.63
N GLY A 175 12.78 11.68 3.51
CA GLY A 175 12.62 10.23 3.46
C GLY A 175 11.30 9.78 2.82
N SER A 176 11.32 8.65 2.10
CA SER A 176 10.07 8.03 1.61
C SER A 176 9.12 7.75 2.79
N TYR A 177 7.80 7.90 2.60
CA TYR A 177 6.79 7.66 3.66
C TYR A 177 7.02 6.33 4.39
N GLY A 178 7.32 5.26 3.66
CA GLY A 178 7.63 3.95 4.23
C GLY A 178 8.87 3.97 5.12
N GLN A 179 9.92 4.71 4.75
CA GLN A 179 11.13 4.85 5.56
C GLN A 179 10.87 5.68 6.82
N ASN A 180 10.04 6.72 6.75
CA ASN A 180 9.68 7.54 7.90
C ASN A 180 8.74 6.79 8.86
N LEU A 181 7.77 6.04 8.33
CA LEU A 181 6.93 5.15 9.13
C LEU A 181 7.75 4.04 9.79
N LEU A 182 8.61 3.37 9.02
CA LEU A 182 9.45 2.30 9.54
C LEU A 182 10.43 2.83 10.58
N SER A 183 11.01 4.02 10.35
CA SER A 183 11.87 4.70 11.32
C SER A 183 11.11 5.06 12.59
N THR A 184 9.84 5.46 12.48
CA THR A 184 9.00 5.76 13.64
C THR A 184 8.60 4.48 14.40
N LEU A 185 8.20 3.43 13.69
CA LEU A 185 7.77 2.16 14.28
C LEU A 185 8.95 1.35 14.87
N LEU A 186 10.13 1.44 14.27
CA LEU A 186 11.37 0.83 14.76
C LEU A 186 12.19 1.77 15.65
N HIS A 187 11.66 2.93 16.02
CA HIS A 187 12.35 3.82 16.95
C HIS A 187 12.45 3.13 18.32
N PRO A 188 13.62 3.12 19.00
CA PRO A 188 13.82 2.36 20.25
C PRO A 188 12.78 2.69 21.33
N LYS A 189 12.35 3.96 21.38
CA LYS A 189 11.32 4.42 22.33
C LYS A 189 9.92 3.93 21.96
N VAL A 190 9.55 3.99 20.68
CA VAL A 190 8.22 3.56 20.22
C VAL A 190 8.08 2.05 20.33
N LEU A 191 9.14 1.31 19.99
CA LEU A 191 9.22 -0.13 20.16
C LEU A 191 9.16 -0.53 21.64
N GLY A 192 9.79 0.24 22.52
CA GLY A 192 9.68 0.08 23.97
C GLY A 192 8.26 0.29 24.50
N PHE A 193 7.56 1.35 24.05
CA PHE A 193 6.15 1.56 24.38
C PHE A 193 5.24 0.46 23.82
N GLY A 194 5.50 0.01 22.58
CA GLY A 194 4.78 -1.08 21.95
C GLY A 194 4.96 -2.41 22.70
N LEU A 195 6.19 -2.74 23.10
CA LEU A 195 6.49 -3.93 23.89
C LEU A 195 5.80 -3.90 25.26
N MET A 196 5.86 -2.75 25.95
CA MET A 196 5.17 -2.56 27.23
C MET A 196 3.65 -2.72 27.08
N GLY A 197 3.06 -2.16 26.02
CA GLY A 197 1.64 -2.32 25.72
C GLY A 197 1.26 -3.77 25.43
N LEU A 198 2.09 -4.50 24.69
CA LEU A 198 1.86 -5.90 24.36
C LEU A 198 1.95 -6.78 25.62
N ILE A 199 2.95 -6.58 26.48
CA ILE A 199 3.05 -7.27 27.78
C ILE A 199 1.81 -7.00 28.62
N ALA A 200 1.40 -5.74 28.78
CA ALA A 200 0.20 -5.39 29.55
C ALA A 200 -1.06 -6.06 28.99
N LEU A 201 -1.21 -6.09 27.66
CA LEU A 201 -2.35 -6.71 27.00
C LEU A 201 -2.39 -8.23 27.23
N PHE A 202 -1.24 -8.91 27.16
CA PHE A 202 -1.12 -10.33 27.49
C PHE A 202 -1.38 -10.61 28.97
N THR A 203 -0.88 -9.77 29.88
CA THR A 203 -1.15 -9.89 31.31
C THR A 203 -2.64 -9.78 31.60
N ILE A 204 -3.32 -8.78 31.03
CA ILE A 204 -4.78 -8.62 31.16
C ILE A 204 -5.51 -9.81 30.55
N ALA A 205 -5.09 -10.28 29.37
CA ALA A 205 -5.72 -11.42 28.71
C ALA A 205 -5.61 -12.72 29.53
N ILE A 206 -4.43 -12.98 30.12
CA ILE A 206 -4.20 -14.14 31.01
C ILE A 206 -5.08 -14.01 32.25
N LEU A 207 -5.09 -12.84 32.88
CA LEU A 207 -5.92 -12.58 34.07
C LEU A 207 -7.43 -12.72 33.77
N ALA A 208 -7.87 -12.28 32.59
CA ALA A 208 -9.26 -12.38 32.15
C ALA A 208 -9.68 -13.83 31.81
N MET A 209 -8.74 -14.67 31.36
CA MET A 209 -9.00 -16.09 31.13
C MET A 209 -9.09 -16.87 32.45
N GLU A 210 -8.24 -16.55 33.44
CA GLU A 210 -8.31 -17.17 34.77
C GLU A 210 -9.55 -16.74 35.56
N ALA A 211 -10.05 -15.50 35.37
CA ALA A 211 -11.25 -15.01 36.02
C ALA A 211 -12.57 -15.63 35.51
N LYS A 212 -12.53 -16.51 34.51
CA LYS A 212 -13.68 -17.25 33.98
C LYS A 212 -13.81 -18.69 34.50
N LEU A 213 -13.04 -19.06 35.52
CA LEU A 213 -13.24 -20.25 36.36
C LEU A 213 -14.02 -19.88 37.63
#